data_AF-A0AAV4ABB3-F1
#
_entry.id   AF-A0AAV4ABB3-F1
#
_cell.length_a   1.000
_cell.length_b   1.000
_cell.length_c   1.000
_cell.angle_alpha   90.00
_cell.angle_beta   90.00
_cell.angle_gamma   90.00
#
_symmetry.space_group_name_H-M   'P 1'
#
loop_
_entity.id
_entity.type
_entity.pdbx_description
1 polymer ?
#
loop_
_entity_poly.entity_id
_entity_poly.type
_entity_poly.pdbx_seq_one_letter_code
_entity_poly.pdbx_strand_id
1 'polypeptide(L)'
;MFCVIFVIFGFGSLGRLAFGNYVKSYSTFRDTMYALLFFILGEPDYDVVINANQFIGRMFFLSFMVISQYFVLFMFIAILRDSFSIARLLQYKYEKAVAKHMVNTVLLYLNFFFGQSSSQRKGPA
;
A
#
# COMPACT_ATOMS: atom_id res chain seq x y z
N MET A 1 -6.59 4.23 -2.64
CA MET A 1 -6.75 5.30 -3.65
C MET A 1 -7.87 6.27 -3.30
N PHE A 2 -9.06 5.82 -2.87
CA PHE A 2 -10.19 6.71 -2.51
C PHE A 2 -9.84 7.77 -1.44
N CYS A 3 -9.03 7.44 -0.44
CA CYS A 3 -8.64 8.38 0.62
C CYS A 3 -7.97 9.66 0.10
N VAL A 4 -7.15 9.57 -0.96
CA VAL A 4 -6.44 10.73 -1.52
C VAL A 4 -7.43 11.72 -2.14
N ILE A 5 -8.47 11.21 -2.81
CA ILE A 5 -9.52 12.05 -3.41
C ILE A 5 -10.30 12.79 -2.31
N PHE A 6 -10.64 12.12 -1.21
CA PHE A 6 -11.29 12.75 -0.07
C PHE A 6 -10.43 13.83 0.59
N VAL A 7 -9.12 13.60 0.74
CA VAL A 7 -8.19 14.59 1.29
C VAL A 7 -8.10 15.82 0.38
N ILE A 8 -7.94 15.63 -0.94
CA ILE A 8 -7.89 16.74 -1.90
C ILE A 8 -9.20 17.53 -1.89
N PHE A 9 -10.35 16.85 -1.90
CA PHE A 9 -11.65 17.53 -1.94
C PHE A 9 -11.96 18.27 -0.62
N GLY A 10 -11.61 17.69 0.53
CA GLY A 10 -11.76 18.30 1.86
C GLY A 10 -10.85 19.51 2.05
N PHE A 11 -9.55 19.36 1.77
CA PHE A 11 -8.62 20.49 1.86
C PHE A 11 -8.83 21.53 0.75
N GLY A 12 -9.39 21.14 -0.40
CA GLY A 12 -9.80 22.07 -1.46
C GLY A 12 -10.98 22.94 -1.10
N SER A 13 -12.01 22.35 -0.49
CA SER A 13 -13.15 23.11 0.01
C SER A 13 -12.74 24.02 1.18
N LEU A 14 -11.89 23.55 2.08
CA LEU A 14 -11.36 24.35 3.19
C LEU A 14 -10.40 25.45 2.73
N GLY A 15 -9.49 25.16 1.79
CA GLY A 15 -8.52 26.11 1.25
C GLY A 15 -9.19 27.23 0.46
N ARG A 16 -10.25 26.92 -0.30
CA ARG A 16 -11.08 27.94 -0.95
C ARG A 16 -11.80 28.82 0.06
N LEU A 17 -12.29 28.27 1.16
CA LEU A 17 -12.96 29.04 2.20
C LEU A 17 -11.99 29.94 2.97
N ALA A 18 -10.79 29.43 3.30
CA ALA A 18 -9.80 30.15 4.08
C ALA A 18 -9.05 31.22 3.27
N PHE A 19 -8.77 30.96 1.98
CA PHE A 19 -7.88 31.80 1.17
C PHE A 19 -8.51 32.32 -0.12
N GLY A 20 -9.75 31.93 -0.45
CA GLY A 20 -10.35 32.26 -1.75
C GLY A 20 -10.59 33.75 -2.02
N ASN A 21 -10.68 34.58 -0.97
CA ASN A 21 -10.77 36.04 -1.10
C ASN A 21 -9.41 36.75 -1.18
N TYR A 22 -8.33 36.09 -0.77
CA TYR A 22 -7.01 36.72 -0.60
C TYR A 22 -6.00 36.25 -1.65
N VAL A 23 -6.15 35.03 -2.17
CA VAL A 23 -5.19 34.41 -3.09
C VAL A 23 -5.90 33.97 -4.37
N LYS A 24 -5.42 34.49 -5.51
CA LYS A 24 -5.99 34.19 -6.84
C LYS A 24 -5.94 32.70 -7.19
N SER A 25 -4.92 31.98 -6.74
CA SER A 25 -4.78 30.52 -6.91
C SER A 25 -5.87 29.71 -6.19
N TYR A 26 -6.58 30.31 -5.24
CA TYR A 26 -7.66 29.68 -4.48
C TYR A 26 -9.05 30.27 -4.78
N SER A 27 -9.18 31.14 -5.79
CA SER A 27 -10.46 31.82 -6.09
C SER A 27 -11.50 30.88 -6.68
N THR A 28 -11.08 30.07 -7.66
CA THR A 28 -11.93 29.11 -8.36
C THR A 28 -11.68 27.72 -7.84
N PHE A 29 -12.73 26.88 -7.80
CA PHE A 29 -12.59 25.47 -7.42
C PHE A 29 -11.55 24.73 -8.27
N ARG A 30 -11.49 25.02 -9.57
CA ARG A 30 -10.55 24.40 -10.50
C ARG A 30 -9.09 24.80 -10.22
N ASP A 31 -8.85 26.08 -10.00
CA ASP A 31 -7.50 26.61 -9.71
C ASP A 31 -6.99 26.09 -8.37
N THR A 32 -7.89 26.01 -7.37
CA THR A 32 -7.59 25.44 -6.05
C THR A 32 -7.17 23.97 -6.16
N MET A 33 -7.82 23.19 -7.03
CA MET A 33 -7.44 21.79 -7.27
C MET A 33 -6.04 21.68 -7.87
N TYR A 34 -5.68 22.53 -8.84
CA TYR A 34 -4.34 22.55 -9.42
C TYR A 34 -3.28 22.95 -8.41
N ALA A 35 -3.55 23.98 -7.59
CA ALA A 35 -2.64 24.41 -6.53
C ALA A 35 -2.38 23.28 -5.51
N LEU A 36 -3.42 22.55 -5.11
CA LEU A 36 -3.28 21.39 -4.21
C LEU A 36 -2.53 20.22 -4.85
N LEU A 37 -2.69 20.01 -6.16
CA LEU A 37 -1.94 18.99 -6.89
C LEU A 37 -0.45 19.31 -6.95
N PHE A 38 -0.08 20.55 -7.26
CA PHE A 38 1.32 21.00 -7.23
C PHE A 38 1.92 20.96 -5.83
N PHE A 39 1.13 21.29 -4.82
CA PHE A 39 1.54 21.14 -3.44
C PHE A 39 1.88 19.68 -3.12
N ILE A 40 1.04 18.72 -3.52
CA ILE A 40 1.32 17.27 -3.36
C ILE A 40 2.59 16.86 -4.13
N LEU A 41 2.85 17.45 -5.29
CA LEU A 41 4.06 17.21 -6.08
C LEU A 41 5.33 17.83 -5.45
N GLY A 42 5.18 18.68 -4.43
CA GLY A 42 6.29 19.29 -3.70
C GLY A 42 6.57 20.74 -4.09
N GLU A 43 5.68 21.39 -4.84
CA GLU A 43 5.79 22.81 -5.21
C GLU A 43 4.70 23.64 -4.50
N PRO A 44 4.84 23.92 -3.19
CA PRO A 44 3.85 24.70 -2.48
C PRO A 44 4.18 26.20 -2.53
N ASP A 45 3.18 27.03 -2.88
CA ASP A 45 3.30 28.49 -2.89
C ASP A 45 3.07 29.05 -1.47
N TYR A 46 4.12 28.99 -0.64
CA TYR A 46 4.06 29.34 0.79
C TYR A 46 3.82 30.84 1.02
N ASP A 47 4.45 31.70 0.23
CA ASP A 47 4.46 33.15 0.43
C ASP A 47 3.07 33.76 0.27
N VAL A 48 2.30 33.31 -0.73
CA VAL A 48 0.92 33.81 -0.94
C VAL A 48 -0.02 33.39 0.18
N VAL A 49 0.16 32.20 0.77
CA VAL A 49 -0.71 31.67 1.83
C VAL A 49 -0.45 32.36 3.17
N ILE A 50 0.80 32.69 3.48
CA ILE A 50 1.15 33.44 4.70
C ILE A 50 0.63 34.87 4.64
N ASN A 51 0.76 35.53 3.48
CA ASN A 51 0.33 36.91 3.28
C ASN A 51 -1.19 37.07 3.44
N ALA A 52 -1.97 36.03 3.13
CA ALA A 52 -3.41 36.02 3.36
C ALA A 52 -3.75 35.91 4.86
N ASN A 53 -3.14 34.95 5.56
CA ASN A 53 -3.35 34.78 6.99
C ASN A 53 -2.16 34.06 7.63
N GLN A 54 -1.41 34.77 8.47
CA GLN A 54 -0.16 34.24 9.02
C GLN A 54 -0.36 33.02 9.94
N PHE A 55 -1.46 32.96 10.70
CA PHE A 55 -1.71 31.87 11.66
C PHE A 55 -2.37 30.66 10.98
N ILE A 56 -3.53 30.88 10.35
CA ILE A 56 -4.28 29.84 9.63
C ILE A 56 -3.50 29.30 8.43
N GLY A 57 -2.77 30.17 7.71
CA GLY A 57 -1.90 29.77 6.60
C GLY A 57 -0.80 28.80 7.02
N ARG A 58 -0.11 29.09 8.12
CA ARG A 58 0.95 28.20 8.65
C ARG A 58 0.39 26.85 9.09
N MET A 59 -0.73 26.82 9.80
CA MET A 59 -1.35 25.56 10.24
C MET A 59 -1.91 24.75 9.07
N PHE A 60 -2.54 25.40 8.09
CA PHE A 60 -3.05 24.75 6.89
C PHE A 60 -1.92 24.14 6.06
N PHE A 61 -0.86 24.91 5.82
CA PHE A 61 0.32 24.44 5.09
C PHE A 61 0.95 23.23 5.77
N LEU A 62 1.22 23.34 7.08
CA LEU A 62 1.88 22.26 7.84
C LEU A 62 1.03 20.98 7.84
N SER A 63 -0.26 21.10 8.16
CA SER A 63 -1.16 19.94 8.21
C SER A 63 -1.31 19.30 6.84
N PHE A 64 -1.49 20.09 5.78
CA PHE A 64 -1.62 19.56 4.43
C PHE A 64 -0.33 18.92 3.94
N MET A 65 0.84 19.54 4.18
CA MET A 65 2.15 19.00 3.79
C MET A 65 2.43 17.65 4.44
N VAL A 66 2.21 17.55 5.75
CA VAL A 66 2.41 16.31 6.51
C VAL A 66 1.42 15.25 6.04
N ILE A 67 0.12 15.55 6.05
CA ILE A 67 -0.92 14.57 5.73
C ILE A 67 -0.78 14.06 4.30
N SER A 68 -0.59 14.93 3.31
CA SER A 68 -0.50 14.54 1.90
C SER A 68 0.72 13.67 1.62
N GLN A 69 1.90 14.06 2.14
CA GLN A 69 3.14 13.32 1.92
C GLN A 69 3.08 11.94 2.56
N TYR A 70 2.59 11.85 3.79
CA TYR A 70 2.43 10.57 4.46
C TYR A 70 1.36 9.70 3.80
N PHE A 71 0.19 10.23 3.41
CA PHE A 71 -0.86 9.42 2.79
C PHE A 71 -0.42 8.78 1.48
N VAL A 72 0.24 9.53 0.60
CA VAL A 72 0.70 9.02 -0.70
C VAL A 72 1.75 7.93 -0.50
N LEU A 73 2.76 8.20 0.35
CA LEU A 73 3.81 7.23 0.66
C LEU A 73 3.27 5.98 1.35
N PHE A 74 2.43 6.15 2.37
CA PHE A 74 1.85 5.01 3.10
C PHE A 74 0.98 4.15 2.20
N MET A 75 0.23 4.72 1.26
CA MET A 75 -0.55 3.93 0.31
C MET A 75 0.36 3.13 -0.63
N PHE A 76 1.42 3.75 -1.16
CA PHE A 76 2.39 3.05 -2.01
C PHE A 76 3.02 1.88 -1.27
N ILE A 77 3.47 2.14 -0.05
CA ILE A 77 4.08 1.11 0.80
C ILE A 77 3.08 0.01 1.13
N ALA A 78 1.81 0.33 1.40
CA ALA A 78 0.78 -0.67 1.68
C ALA A 78 0.55 -1.60 0.47
N ILE A 79 0.45 -1.05 -0.73
CA ILE A 79 0.29 -1.83 -1.98
C ILE A 79 1.50 -2.73 -2.21
N LEU A 80 2.72 -2.20 -2.01
CA LEU A 80 3.94 -2.99 -2.14
C LEU A 80 3.98 -4.12 -1.10
N ARG A 81 3.70 -3.81 0.16
CA ARG A 81 3.66 -4.82 1.23
C ARG A 81 2.67 -5.94 0.91
N ASP A 82 1.48 -5.58 0.44
CA ASP A 82 0.46 -6.56 0.05
C ASP A 82 0.96 -7.46 -1.10
N SER A 83 1.52 -6.85 -2.15
CA SER A 83 2.09 -7.56 -3.30
C SER A 83 3.22 -8.52 -2.91
N PHE A 84 4.14 -8.06 -2.07
CA PHE A 84 5.23 -8.90 -1.55
C PHE A 84 4.70 -10.03 -0.67
N SER A 85 3.65 -9.78 0.12
CA SER A 85 3.04 -10.81 0.95
C SER A 85 2.43 -11.92 0.10
N ILE A 86 1.72 -11.56 -0.98
CA ILE A 86 1.10 -12.50 -1.91
C ILE A 86 2.17 -13.35 -2.60
N ALA A 87 3.24 -12.72 -3.12
CA ALA A 87 4.33 -13.44 -3.76
C ALA A 87 4.96 -14.49 -2.82
N ARG A 88 5.18 -14.11 -1.56
CA ARG A 88 5.75 -15.01 -0.53
C ARG A 88 4.80 -16.14 -0.16
N LEU A 89 3.49 -15.87 -0.08
CA LEU A 89 2.46 -16.87 0.19
C LEU A 89 2.37 -17.92 -0.92
N LEU A 90 2.48 -17.51 -2.18
CA LEU A 90 2.50 -18.43 -3.31
C LEU A 90 3.69 -19.37 -3.23
N GLN A 91 4.90 -18.84 -3.01
CA GLN A 91 6.11 -19.65 -2.87
C GLN A 91 6.00 -20.67 -1.74
N TYR A 92 5.49 -20.25 -0.58
CA TYR A 92 5.25 -21.14 0.56
C TYR A 92 4.25 -22.26 0.25
N LYS A 93 3.21 -21.98 -0.53
CA LYS A 93 2.22 -22.98 -0.95
C LYS A 93 2.82 -24.02 -1.90
N TYR A 94 3.67 -23.60 -2.83
CA TYR A 94 4.41 -24.52 -3.70
C TYR A 94 5.37 -25.41 -2.90
N GLU A 95 6.15 -24.83 -2.00
CA GLU A 95 7.12 -25.57 -1.18
C GLU A 95 6.41 -26.65 -0.33
N LYS A 96 5.29 -26.31 0.30
CA LYS A 96 4.48 -27.28 1.04
C LYS A 96 3.91 -28.39 0.17
N ALA A 97 3.43 -28.07 -1.03
CA ALA A 97 2.90 -29.07 -1.95
C ALA A 97 4.00 -30.04 -2.40
N VAL A 98 5.18 -29.52 -2.75
CA VAL A 98 6.36 -30.31 -3.14
C VAL A 98 6.83 -31.19 -1.98
N ALA A 99 6.97 -30.64 -0.78
CA ALA A 99 7.36 -31.40 0.40
C ALA A 99 6.37 -32.54 0.69
N LYS A 100 5.06 -32.29 0.58
CA LYS A 100 4.03 -33.31 0.78
C LYS A 100 4.12 -34.42 -0.26
N HIS A 101 4.34 -34.08 -1.54
CA HIS A 101 4.57 -35.07 -2.59
C HIS A 101 5.84 -35.88 -2.35
N MET A 102 6.96 -35.24 -2.01
CA MET A 102 8.22 -35.90 -1.72
C MET A 102 8.11 -36.90 -0.57
N VAL A 103 7.52 -36.48 0.55
CA VAL A 103 7.33 -37.35 1.72
C VAL A 103 6.45 -38.54 1.36
N ASN A 104 5.34 -38.33 0.66
CA ASN A 104 4.46 -39.42 0.28
C ASN A 104 5.15 -40.44 -0.66
N THR A 105 5.96 -39.95 -1.61
CA THR A 105 6.75 -40.81 -2.50
C THR A 105 7.79 -41.62 -1.74
N VAL A 106 8.54 -41.02 -0.82
CA VAL A 106 9.52 -41.72 0.02
C VAL A 106 8.83 -42.79 0.89
N LEU A 107 7.68 -42.45 1.48
CA LEU A 107 6.93 -43.37 2.34
C LEU A 107 6.40 -44.58 1.53
N LEU A 108 5.97 -44.36 0.28
CA LEU A 108 5.58 -45.45 -0.63
C LEU A 108 6.75 -46.39 -0.94
N TYR A 109 7.94 -45.86 -1.26
CA TYR A 109 9.12 -46.69 -1.51
C TYR A 109 9.56 -47.47 -0.28
N LEU A 110 9.51 -46.84 0.90
CA LEU A 110 9.87 -47.49 2.16
C LEU A 110 8.89 -48.62 2.51
N ASN A 111 7.59 -48.39 2.33
CA ASN A 111 6.56 -49.41 2.53
C ASN A 111 6.66 -50.55 1.51
N PHE A 112 7.00 -50.26 0.25
CA PHE A 112 7.27 -51.27 -0.77
C PHE A 112 8.51 -52.12 -0.43
N PHE A 113 9.59 -51.48 0.02
CA PHE A 113 10.83 -52.14 0.43
C PHE A 113 10.61 -53.04 1.66
N PHE A 114 9.87 -52.57 2.66
CA PHE A 114 9.53 -53.38 3.84
C PHE A 114 8.47 -54.46 3.55
N GLY A 115 7.52 -54.20 2.65
CA GLY A 115 6.45 -55.14 2.27
C GLY A 115 6.94 -56.36 1.48
N GLN A 116 8.08 -56.26 0.79
CA GLN A 116 8.71 -57.42 0.14
C GLN A 116 9.36 -58.39 1.14
N SER A 117 9.79 -57.91 2.32
CA SER A 117 10.45 -58.75 3.32
C SER A 117 9.51 -59.73 4.02
N SER A 118 8.19 -59.51 4.02
CA SER A 118 7.21 -60.41 4.67
C SER A 118 6.64 -61.50 3.75
N SER A 119 6.85 -61.44 2.44
CA SER A 119 6.32 -62.43 1.47
C SER A 119 7.37 -63.39 0.89
N GLN A 120 8.60 -63.40 1.41
CA GLN A 120 9.61 -64.43 1.10
C GLN A 120 9.81 -65.46 2.23
N ARG A 121 8.95 -65.46 3.27
CA ARG A 121 9.00 -66.43 4.38
C ARG A 121 7.83 -67.42 4.42
N LYS A 122 7.12 -67.63 3.32
CA LYS A 122 6.17 -68.74 3.13
C LYS A 122 6.28 -69.31 1.72
N GLY A 123 7.27 -70.17 1.52
CA GLY A 123 7.38 -71.13 0.42
C GLY A 123 7.68 -72.50 1.05
N PRO A 124 7.00 -73.57 0.60
CA PRO A 124 6.63 -74.73 1.43
C PRO A 124 7.75 -75.76 1.64
N ALA A 125 7.55 -76.54 2.71
CA ALA A 125 8.23 -77.80 3.02
C ALA A 125 8.04 -78.86 1.93
#